data_AF-A0A1Y2WYB1-F1
#
_entry.id   AF-A0A1Y2WYB1-F1
#
_cell.length_a   1.000
_cell.length_b   1.000
_cell.length_c   1.000
_cell.angle_alpha   90.00
_cell.angle_beta   90.00
_cell.angle_gamma   90.00
#
_symmetry.space_group_name_H-M   'P 1'
#
loop_
_entity.id
_entity.type
_entity.pdbx_description
1 polymer ?
#
loop_
_entity_poly.entity_id
_entity_poly.type
_entity_poly.pdbx_seq_one_letter_code
_entity_poly.pdbx_strand_id
1 'polypeptide(L)'
;DAKSYNKVFTSLTEESACASGQVACVNGNIGKCSSAGAFEITPCADTLTCYALPMTTVRGVQIGCWDDATARKALGGDVPPAESAPPS
;
A
#
# COMPACT_ATOMS: atom_id res chain seq x y z
N ASP A 1 3.78 6.12 11.37
CA ASP A 1 2.53 5.41 11.70
C ASP A 1 1.94 4.82 10.41
N ALA A 2 0.86 4.02 10.49
CA ALA A 2 0.25 3.40 9.30
C ALA A 2 -0.24 4.43 8.27
N LYS A 3 -0.84 5.54 8.72
CA LYS A 3 -1.29 6.63 7.82
C LYS A 3 -0.13 7.25 7.04
N SER A 4 1.01 7.48 7.70
CA SER A 4 2.20 8.04 7.07
C SER A 4 2.78 7.11 6.02
N TYR A 5 2.79 5.78 6.26
CA TYR A 5 3.22 4.82 5.24
C TYR A 5 2.33 4.90 3.99
N ASN A 6 1.00 4.89 4.16
CA ASN A 6 0.09 5.01 3.02
C ASN A 6 0.28 6.33 2.24
N LYS A 7 0.57 7.44 2.92
CA LYS A 7 0.92 8.72 2.25
C LYS A 7 2.22 8.65 1.44
N VAL A 8 3.22 7.90 1.88
CA VAL A 8 4.44 7.69 1.10
C VAL A 8 4.15 6.82 -0.11
N PHE A 9 3.32 5.80 0.06
CA PHE A 9 2.97 4.86 -1.00
C PHE A 9 2.26 5.53 -2.19
N THR A 10 1.48 6.60 -1.95
CA THR A 10 0.84 7.35 -3.05
C THR A 10 1.82 8.06 -3.98
N SER A 11 3.09 8.25 -3.58
CA SER A 11 4.12 8.82 -4.46
C SER A 11 5.02 7.75 -5.12
N LEU A 12 4.83 6.47 -4.80
CA LEU A 12 5.64 5.40 -5.36
C LEU A 12 5.06 4.88 -6.67
N THR A 13 5.97 4.59 -7.59
CA THR A 13 5.74 3.93 -8.87
C THR A 13 6.59 2.66 -8.95
N GLU A 14 6.35 1.83 -9.96
CA GLU A 14 7.12 0.59 -10.19
C GLU A 14 8.62 0.87 -10.41
N GLU A 15 8.91 2.04 -10.98
CA GLU A 15 10.26 2.54 -11.29
C GLU A 15 10.92 3.24 -10.09
N SER A 16 10.20 3.43 -8.98
CA SER A 16 10.75 4.09 -7.79
C SER A 16 11.87 3.25 -7.19
N ALA A 17 13.01 3.89 -6.96
CA ALA A 17 14.14 3.24 -6.32
C ALA A 17 13.77 2.74 -4.92
N CYS A 18 14.14 1.50 -4.61
CA CYS A 18 13.81 0.86 -3.35
C CYS A 18 14.97 0.00 -2.82
N ALA A 19 14.92 -0.35 -1.54
CA ALA A 19 15.89 -1.25 -0.92
C ALA A 19 15.46 -2.72 -1.07
N SER A 20 16.38 -3.61 -1.44
CA SER A 20 16.10 -5.04 -1.62
C SER A 20 15.30 -5.64 -0.46
N GLY A 21 14.19 -6.30 -0.78
CA GLY A 21 13.30 -6.91 0.21
C GLY A 21 12.31 -5.94 0.88
N GLN A 22 12.38 -4.64 0.60
CA GLN A 22 11.36 -3.68 1.01
C GLN A 22 10.02 -4.04 0.36
N VAL A 23 8.94 -3.93 1.12
CA VAL A 23 7.57 -4.09 0.63
C VAL A 23 6.86 -2.74 0.76
N ALA A 24 6.11 -2.37 -0.27
CA ALA A 24 5.33 -1.14 -0.30
C ALA A 24 4.03 -1.36 -1.08
N CYS A 25 3.08 -0.45 -0.93
CA CYS A 25 1.98 -0.35 -1.88
C CYS A 25 2.39 0.54 -3.03
N VAL A 26 2.16 0.09 -4.26
CA VAL A 26 2.49 0.82 -5.50
C VAL A 26 1.27 0.72 -6.40
N ASN A 27 0.67 1.87 -6.74
CA ASN A 27 -0.55 1.93 -7.56
C ASN A 27 -1.66 0.96 -7.10
N GLY A 28 -1.88 0.86 -5.78
CA GLY A 28 -2.88 -0.03 -5.19
C GLY A 28 -2.51 -1.52 -5.13
N ASN A 29 -1.32 -1.90 -5.58
CA ASN A 29 -0.83 -3.29 -5.61
C ASN A 29 0.35 -3.50 -4.65
N ILE A 30 0.70 -4.76 -4.38
CA ILE A 30 1.85 -5.09 -3.54
C ILE A 30 3.12 -5.02 -4.38
N GLY A 31 4.01 -4.06 -4.07
CA GLY A 31 5.35 -4.00 -4.62
C GLY A 31 6.36 -4.63 -3.68
N LYS A 32 7.13 -5.62 -4.17
CA LYS A 32 8.30 -6.14 -3.47
C LYS A 32 9.57 -5.71 -4.20
N CYS A 33 10.47 -5.05 -3.49
CA CYS A 33 11.71 -4.59 -4.09
C CYS A 33 12.63 -5.76 -4.41
N SER A 34 12.96 -5.90 -5.69
CA SER A 34 13.94 -6.85 -6.19
C SER A 34 15.36 -6.45 -5.79
N SER A 35 16.33 -7.36 -6.00
CA SER A 35 17.75 -7.05 -5.84
C SER A 35 18.27 -6.02 -6.85
N ALA A 36 17.51 -5.72 -7.91
CA ALA A 36 17.83 -4.69 -8.90
C ALA A 36 17.41 -3.28 -8.44
N GLY A 37 16.74 -3.15 -7.28
CA GLY A 37 16.32 -1.85 -6.73
C GLY A 37 15.03 -1.29 -7.33
N ALA A 38 14.25 -2.12 -8.02
CA ALA A 38 12.94 -1.79 -8.58
C ALA A 38 11.84 -2.68 -7.98
N PHE A 39 10.60 -2.18 -7.95
CA PHE A 39 9.47 -2.91 -7.40
C PHE A 39 8.92 -3.94 -8.39
N GLU A 40 8.90 -5.20 -7.97
CA GLU A 40 8.13 -6.26 -8.62
C GLU A 40 6.71 -6.23 -8.09
N ILE A 41 5.74 -5.99 -8.99
CA ILE A 41 4.34 -5.81 -8.62
C ILE A 41 3.60 -7.13 -8.63
N THR A 42 2.93 -7.41 -7.52
CA THR A 42 1.94 -8.46 -7.37
C THR A 42 0.56 -7.81 -7.24
N PRO A 43 -0.35 -8.02 -8.21
CA PRO A 43 -1.65 -7.39 -8.18
C PRO A 43 -2.49 -7.91 -7.02
N CYS A 44 -3.27 -7.01 -6.41
CA CYS A 44 -4.36 -7.40 -5.52
C CYS A 44 -5.53 -7.94 -6.35
N ALA A 45 -6.38 -8.79 -5.76
CA ALA A 45 -7.62 -9.22 -6.41
C ALA A 45 -8.55 -8.01 -6.65
N ASP A 46 -9.45 -8.08 -7.65
CA ASP A 46 -10.19 -6.95 -8.24
C ASP A 46 -10.94 -6.02 -7.24
N THR A 47 -11.25 -6.49 -6.03
CA THR A 47 -11.96 -5.73 -4.99
C THR A 47 -11.09 -5.30 -3.82
N LEU A 48 -9.80 -5.66 -3.84
CA LEU A 48 -8.85 -5.38 -2.79
C LEU A 48 -7.83 -4.36 -3.26
N THR A 49 -7.34 -3.57 -2.31
CA THR A 49 -6.31 -2.58 -2.55
C THR A 49 -5.23 -2.72 -1.50
N CYS A 50 -3.97 -2.48 -1.89
CA CYS A 50 -2.86 -2.54 -0.97
C CYS A 50 -2.92 -1.38 0.02
N TYR A 51 -2.90 -1.71 1.32
CA TYR A 51 -2.78 -0.74 2.41
C TYR A 51 -1.79 -1.20 3.46
N ALA A 52 -1.15 -0.24 4.13
CA ALA A 52 -0.48 -0.47 5.41
C ALA A 52 -1.48 -0.28 6.56
N LEU A 53 -1.78 -1.35 7.31
CA LEU A 53 -2.63 -1.30 8.50
C LEU A 53 -1.79 -1.46 9.77
N PRO A 54 -2.15 -0.82 10.90
CA PRO A 54 -1.43 -0.98 12.16
C PRO A 54 -1.54 -2.42 12.68
N MET A 55 -0.42 -2.98 13.15
CA MET A 55 -0.42 -4.29 13.81
C MET A 55 -0.87 -4.15 15.26
N THR A 56 -1.69 -5.09 15.74
CA THR A 56 -2.26 -5.08 17.10
C THR A 56 -1.34 -5.72 18.14
N THR A 57 -0.48 -6.65 17.72
CA THR A 57 0.37 -7.46 18.61
C THR A 57 1.80 -6.95 18.72
N VAL A 58 2.28 -6.21 17.70
CA VAL A 58 3.64 -5.66 17.64
C VAL A 58 3.61 -4.23 17.12
N ARG A 59 4.63 -3.44 17.47
CA ARG A 59 4.81 -2.11 16.88
C ARG A 59 5.22 -2.26 15.42
N GLY A 60 4.39 -1.80 14.51
CA GLY A 60 4.64 -1.87 13.08
C GLY A 60 3.38 -1.74 12.26
N VAL A 61 3.51 -2.04 10.98
CA VAL A 61 2.40 -2.07 10.03
C VAL A 61 2.44 -3.38 9.26
N GLN A 62 1.27 -3.89 8.92
CA GLN A 62 1.09 -4.98 7.99
C GLN A 62 0.70 -4.41 6.64
N ILE A 63 1.53 -4.66 5.63
CA ILE A 63 1.25 -4.32 4.24
C ILE A 63 0.57 -5.52 3.59
N GLY A 64 -0.56 -5.30 2.94
CA GLY A 64 -1.30 -6.36 2.27
C GLY A 64 -2.50 -5.82 1.50
N CYS A 65 -3.17 -6.71 0.79
CA CYS A 65 -4.42 -6.41 0.09
C CYS A 65 -5.59 -6.47 1.07
N TRP A 66 -6.33 -5.37 1.18
CA TRP A 66 -7.48 -5.25 2.07
C TRP A 66 -8.66 -4.62 1.32
N ASP A 67 -9.87 -4.88 1.79
CA ASP A 67 -11.02 -4.12 1.35
C ASP A 67 -10.97 -2.70 1.97
N ASP A 68 -11.47 -1.71 1.23
CA ASP A 68 -11.43 -0.33 1.69
C ASP A 68 -12.20 -0.10 3.01
N ALA A 69 -13.25 -0.88 3.28
CA ALA A 69 -14.01 -0.72 4.51
C ALA A 69 -13.20 -1.14 5.74
N THR A 70 -12.44 -2.23 5.63
CA THR A 70 -11.48 -2.67 6.65
C THR A 70 -10.36 -1.65 6.82
N ALA A 71 -9.77 -1.18 5.71
CA ALA A 71 -8.72 -0.16 5.77
C ALA A 71 -9.21 1.12 6.44
N ARG A 72 -10.41 1.61 6.09
CA ARG A 72 -11.03 2.79 6.71
C ARG A 72 -11.25 2.62 8.20
N LYS A 73 -11.75 1.46 8.64
CA LYS A 73 -11.93 1.19 10.08
C LYS A 73 -10.59 1.17 10.81
N ALA A 74 -9.59 0.48 10.26
CA ALA A 74 -8.26 0.36 10.87
C ALA A 74 -7.48 1.68 10.92
N LEU A 75 -7.71 2.57 9.95
CA LEU A 75 -7.08 3.89 9.88
C LEU A 75 -7.96 4.99 10.51
N GLY A 76 -9.12 4.67 11.08
CA GLY A 76 -9.97 5.65 11.76
C GLY A 76 -10.63 6.67 10.82
N GLY A 77 -11.09 6.23 9.65
CA GLY A 77 -11.96 6.99 8.74
C GLY A 77 -11.25 7.64 7.54
N ASP A 78 -10.00 8.06 7.69
CA ASP A 78 -9.23 8.71 6.62
C ASP A 78 -8.31 7.70 5.92
N VAL A 79 -8.76 7.19 4.78
CA VAL A 79 -7.90 6.46 3.83
C VAL A 79 -7.90 7.26 2.54
N PRO A 80 -6.75 7.76 2.07
CA PRO A 80 -6.71 8.36 0.75
C PRO A 80 -7.15 7.28 -0.27
N PRO A 81 -8.17 7.53 -1.09
CA PRO A 81 -8.59 6.58 -2.11
C PRO A 81 -7.42 6.29 -3.04
N ALA A 82 -7.17 5.01 -3.35
CA ALA A 82 -6.07 4.61 -4.22
C ALA A 82 -6.20 5.16 -5.64
N GLU A 83 -7.40 5.46 -6.12
CA GLU A 83 -7.60 6.26 -7.32
C GLU A 83 -9.02 6.80 -7.31
N SER A 84 -9.17 8.11 -7.21
CA SER A 84 -10.42 8.73 -7.66
C SER A 84 -10.36 8.69 -9.18
N ALA A 85 -10.99 7.69 -9.79
CA ALA A 85 -11.29 7.72 -11.21
C ALA A 85 -11.90 9.10 -11.53
N PRO A 86 -11.36 9.86 -12.49
CA PRO A 86 -11.99 11.12 -12.90
C PRO A 86 -13.38 10.80 -13.48
N PRO A 87 -14.42 11.61 -13.21
CA PRO A 87 -15.70 11.44 -13.89
C PRO A 87 -15.52 11.67 -15.40
N SER A 88 -16.21 10.84 -16.18
CA SER A 88 -16.21 10.78 -17.65
C SER A 88 -16.52 12.11 -18.35
#